data_AF-A0A538R8L6-F1
#
_entry.id   AF-A0A538R8L6-F1
#
_cell.length_a   1.000
_cell.length_b   1.000
_cell.length_c   1.000
_cell.angle_alpha   90.00
_cell.angle_beta   90.00
_cell.angle_gamma   90.00
#
_symmetry.space_group_name_H-M   'P 1'
#
loop_
_entity.id
_entity.type
_entity.pdbx_description
1 polymer ?
#
loop_
_entity_poly.entity_id
_entity_poly.type
_entity_poly.pdbx_seq_one_letter_code
_entity_poly.pdbx_strand_id
1 'polypeptide(L)'
;MVRRAALAAYALVAGAPGCIHPDYHCMSDLDCDVGEAGRCELDQRCTTWDPTCATHRRYSDHSGPRSGACFDDQIAPLDPCAAGQPPAIATPGTPGTPGANDACAATVCQALPGCCATGWSEACVQQAQILCSDLVCDTRIAITANKPGRTDLWDLQWDGVQWHARLDPRQTVLAWLAPASGQRQPRLAAFASGALTYGDGTSPAPISIPVSTAHNYLEATSVDFDRDGRDTIALGFTDATGPHLEIVKLDLETSRVVNSAGVTRLSWGDVDHDAFPDGIAEAGGGVRYHLLSNTESDDRSRQIDDRVSTTVNGGTSSTVANNPPAIRSFDWIDIDRDHQIDVVAYGYAVDVHSGKPDAIGTTALIRIDCAPPGPAAGCDTTVQADQAFAGAAIAAPSGSALVIATHPGRALYRAELRGTPANTALTPYVFPTEACGAACPPIIAVVVRDLDGDHRLDVVAIDGNLQVYTSLATDNLVLHPAIKLPTTPIQPGFFVVRTSVSGALR
;
A
#
# COMPACT_ATOMS: atom_id res chain seq x y z
N MET A 1 3.37 -41.01 -81.09
CA MET A 1 3.17 -42.28 -80.37
C MET A 1 4.40 -42.59 -79.51
N VAL A 2 4.41 -42.21 -78.23
CA VAL A 2 5.14 -42.90 -77.14
C VAL A 2 4.39 -42.63 -75.83
N ARG A 3 4.29 -43.71 -75.03
CA ARG A 3 3.66 -44.02 -73.72
C ARG A 3 3.87 -42.98 -72.59
N ARG A 4 2.86 -42.63 -71.77
CA ARG A 4 2.36 -43.23 -70.49
C ARG A 4 3.35 -43.22 -69.30
N ALA A 5 2.90 -42.62 -68.17
CA ALA A 5 3.17 -42.87 -66.72
C ALA A 5 3.46 -41.52 -66.00
N ALA A 6 2.64 -40.97 -65.10
CA ALA A 6 2.13 -41.44 -63.79
C ALA A 6 3.18 -41.40 -62.65
N LEU A 7 2.73 -40.90 -61.48
CA LEU A 7 3.39 -40.81 -60.15
C LEU A 7 4.39 -39.64 -59.97
N ALA A 8 4.47 -38.94 -58.83
CA ALA A 8 3.83 -39.04 -57.52
C ALA A 8 3.97 -37.70 -56.78
N ALA A 9 3.03 -37.44 -55.88
CA ALA A 9 3.09 -36.38 -54.88
C ALA A 9 4.37 -36.47 -54.02
N TYR A 10 5.06 -35.33 -53.86
CA TYR A 10 6.03 -35.10 -52.79
C TYR A 10 5.74 -33.72 -52.18
N ALA A 11 4.59 -33.61 -51.51
CA ALA A 11 4.40 -32.66 -50.43
C ALA A 11 4.89 -33.35 -49.15
N LEU A 12 6.20 -33.43 -48.98
CA LEU A 12 6.81 -33.91 -47.75
C LEU A 12 7.19 -32.70 -46.91
N VAL A 13 6.26 -32.34 -46.05
CA VAL A 13 6.49 -32.04 -44.63
C VAL A 13 7.97 -31.80 -44.31
N ALA A 14 8.42 -30.57 -44.48
CA ALA A 14 9.45 -29.97 -43.63
C ALA A 14 8.74 -29.13 -42.56
N GLY A 15 7.66 -29.67 -41.98
CA GLY A 15 7.33 -29.34 -40.61
C GLY A 15 8.46 -29.96 -39.81
N ALA A 16 9.41 -29.12 -39.37
CA ALA A 16 10.29 -29.53 -38.30
C ALA A 16 9.38 -30.08 -37.19
N PRO A 17 9.50 -31.34 -36.75
CA PRO A 17 9.16 -31.62 -35.38
C PRO A 17 10.24 -30.85 -34.62
N GLY A 18 9.99 -29.56 -34.40
CA GLY A 18 10.71 -28.81 -33.39
C GLY A 18 10.65 -29.70 -32.17
N CYS A 19 11.83 -30.05 -31.67
CA CYS A 19 11.99 -30.65 -30.37
C CYS A 19 11.40 -29.65 -29.35
N ILE A 20 10.07 -29.61 -29.23
CA ILE A 20 9.41 -28.83 -28.21
C ILE A 20 9.64 -29.62 -26.94
N HIS A 21 10.66 -29.17 -26.20
CA HIS A 21 10.98 -29.74 -24.90
C HIS A 21 9.71 -29.65 -24.03
N PRO A 22 9.26 -30.74 -23.40
CA PRO A 22 8.02 -30.72 -22.63
C PRO A 22 8.09 -29.79 -21.42
N ASP A 23 9.28 -29.36 -21.02
CA ASP A 23 9.57 -28.39 -19.96
C ASP A 23 10.42 -27.25 -20.54
N TYR A 24 9.79 -26.41 -21.35
CA TYR A 24 10.43 -25.27 -22.00
C TYR A 24 10.63 -24.13 -20.99
N HIS A 25 11.83 -23.54 -21.01
CA HIS A 25 12.15 -22.36 -20.21
C HIS A 25 12.25 -21.13 -21.11
N CYS A 26 11.37 -20.16 -20.88
CA CYS A 26 11.37 -18.89 -21.59
C CYS A 26 12.37 -17.91 -20.97
N MET A 27 12.84 -16.94 -21.77
CA MET A 27 13.67 -15.82 -21.31
C MET A 27 12.90 -14.50 -21.37
N SER A 28 11.83 -14.45 -22.15
CA SER A 28 11.00 -13.27 -22.38
C SER A 28 9.59 -13.66 -22.79
N ASP A 29 8.64 -12.72 -22.71
CA ASP A 29 7.27 -12.95 -23.17
C ASP A 29 7.19 -13.34 -24.66
N LEU A 30 8.16 -12.91 -25.47
CA LEU A 30 8.27 -13.27 -26.90
C LEU A 30 8.51 -14.77 -27.12
N ASP A 31 9.09 -15.45 -26.12
CA ASP A 31 9.31 -16.89 -26.17
C ASP A 31 8.03 -17.69 -25.86
N CYS A 32 6.97 -17.01 -25.41
CA CYS A 32 5.71 -17.59 -24.98
C CYS A 32 4.57 -17.30 -25.97
N ASP A 33 4.82 -17.43 -27.27
CA ASP A 33 3.83 -17.27 -28.36
C ASP A 33 2.81 -18.44 -28.43
N VAL A 34 2.21 -18.77 -27.29
CA VAL A 34 1.24 -19.86 -27.09
C VAL A 34 -0.22 -19.36 -27.15
N GLY A 35 -0.46 -18.10 -27.53
CA GLY A 35 -1.80 -17.50 -27.68
C GLY A 35 -1.80 -15.96 -27.55
N GLU A 36 -2.98 -15.35 -27.71
CA GLU A 36 -3.15 -13.90 -27.44
C GLU A 36 -2.87 -13.64 -25.95
N ALA A 37 -1.75 -12.97 -25.68
CA ALA A 37 -1.22 -12.61 -24.35
C ALA A 37 -0.41 -13.68 -23.59
N GLY A 38 0.31 -14.59 -24.25
CA GLY A 38 1.27 -15.45 -23.55
C GLY A 38 2.36 -14.67 -22.79
N ARG A 39 2.80 -15.19 -21.64
CA ARG A 39 3.79 -14.52 -20.76
C ARG A 39 4.86 -15.47 -20.26
N CYS A 40 6.05 -14.93 -20.04
CA CYS A 40 7.14 -15.61 -19.38
C CYS A 40 7.17 -15.22 -17.89
N GLU A 41 6.83 -16.18 -17.03
CA GLU A 41 6.79 -15.95 -15.59
C GLU A 41 8.18 -15.99 -14.96
N LEU A 42 8.27 -15.55 -13.69
CA LEU A 42 9.53 -15.54 -12.93
C LEU A 42 10.18 -16.91 -12.77
N ASP A 43 9.39 -18.00 -12.82
CA ASP A 43 9.89 -19.37 -12.81
C ASP A 43 10.36 -19.87 -14.20
N GLN A 44 10.44 -18.94 -15.17
CA GLN A 44 10.81 -19.15 -16.56
C GLN A 44 9.87 -20.08 -17.32
N ARG A 45 8.61 -20.22 -16.91
CA ARG A 45 7.62 -21.01 -17.65
C ARG A 45 6.61 -20.11 -18.34
N CYS A 46 6.09 -20.59 -19.46
CA CYS A 46 5.06 -19.87 -20.19
C CYS A 46 3.68 -20.06 -19.56
N THR A 47 2.93 -18.97 -19.45
CA THR A 47 1.49 -18.98 -19.15
C THR A 47 0.69 -18.40 -20.30
N THR A 48 -0.58 -18.76 -20.36
CA THR A 48 -1.61 -18.18 -21.22
C THR A 48 -2.72 -17.58 -20.36
N TRP A 49 -3.48 -16.65 -20.92
CA TRP A 49 -4.66 -16.12 -20.27
C TRP A 49 -5.71 -17.21 -20.05
N ASP A 50 -6.24 -17.31 -18.83
CA ASP A 50 -7.36 -18.18 -18.46
C ASP A 50 -8.14 -17.54 -17.30
N PRO A 51 -9.37 -17.04 -17.53
CA PRO A 51 -10.17 -16.34 -16.51
C PRO A 51 -10.72 -17.26 -15.42
N THR A 52 -10.52 -18.58 -15.55
CA THR A 52 -10.90 -19.54 -14.50
C THR A 52 -9.86 -19.65 -13.40
N CYS A 53 -8.65 -19.11 -13.62
CA CYS A 53 -7.60 -19.01 -12.62
C CYS A 53 -7.66 -17.65 -11.91
N ALA A 54 -7.35 -17.60 -10.61
CA ALA A 54 -7.43 -16.37 -9.82
C ALA A 54 -6.55 -15.24 -10.39
N THR A 55 -5.34 -15.58 -10.84
CA THR A 55 -4.41 -14.66 -11.51
C THR A 55 -4.75 -14.38 -12.97
N HIS A 56 -5.86 -14.93 -13.49
CA HIS A 56 -6.21 -15.01 -14.90
C HIS A 56 -5.15 -15.70 -15.78
N ARG A 57 -4.32 -16.58 -15.20
CA ARG A 57 -3.20 -17.22 -15.89
C ARG A 57 -3.15 -18.72 -15.63
N ARG A 58 -2.85 -19.50 -16.67
CA ARG A 58 -2.60 -20.95 -16.61
C ARG A 58 -1.29 -21.29 -17.30
N TYR A 59 -0.51 -22.19 -16.72
CA TYR A 59 0.70 -22.72 -17.36
C TYR A 59 0.37 -23.44 -18.67
N SER A 60 1.10 -23.08 -19.73
CA SER A 60 0.94 -23.66 -21.07
C SER A 60 1.28 -25.15 -21.12
N ASP A 61 0.95 -25.81 -22.23
CA ASP A 61 1.23 -27.25 -22.44
C ASP A 61 2.72 -27.61 -22.36
N HIS A 62 3.61 -26.63 -22.53
CA HIS A 62 5.07 -26.82 -22.54
C HIS A 62 5.75 -26.47 -21.22
N SER A 63 4.99 -26.27 -20.14
CA SER A 63 5.48 -25.89 -18.82
C SER A 63 5.80 -27.09 -17.91
N GLY A 64 6.08 -28.25 -18.50
CA GLY A 64 6.53 -29.45 -17.80
C GLY A 64 5.48 -30.00 -16.83
N PRO A 65 5.86 -30.36 -15.60
CA PRO A 65 4.93 -30.84 -14.58
C PRO A 65 3.85 -29.82 -14.18
N ARG A 66 4.03 -28.54 -14.49
CA ARG A 66 3.05 -27.48 -14.22
C ARG A 66 2.03 -27.30 -15.34
N SER A 67 2.21 -27.94 -16.50
CA SER A 67 1.30 -27.78 -17.64
C SER A 67 -0.16 -27.98 -17.26
N GLY A 68 -1.01 -27.02 -17.63
CA GLY A 68 -2.43 -27.04 -17.33
C GLY A 68 -2.80 -26.65 -15.90
N ALA A 69 -1.85 -26.37 -15.00
CA ALA A 69 -2.14 -25.83 -13.67
C ALA A 69 -2.34 -24.31 -13.72
N CYS A 70 -3.21 -23.77 -12.87
CA CYS A 70 -3.30 -22.32 -12.70
C CYS A 70 -1.95 -21.76 -12.23
N PHE A 71 -1.60 -20.57 -12.71
CA PHE A 71 -0.44 -19.85 -12.24
C PHE A 71 -0.65 -19.45 -10.78
N ASP A 72 0.36 -19.74 -9.97
CA ASP A 72 0.41 -19.43 -8.55
C ASP A 72 1.56 -18.45 -8.35
N ASP A 73 1.18 -17.22 -8.05
CA ASP A 73 2.07 -16.09 -7.77
C ASP A 73 2.25 -15.87 -6.27
N GLN A 74 1.67 -16.73 -5.43
CA GLN A 74 1.91 -16.69 -4.00
C GLN A 74 3.38 -16.99 -3.71
N ILE A 75 3.99 -16.15 -2.90
CA ILE A 75 5.37 -16.34 -2.44
C ILE A 75 5.47 -16.32 -0.91
N ALA A 76 6.54 -16.90 -0.40
CA ALA A 76 7.02 -16.56 0.93
C ALA A 76 7.34 -15.05 0.95
N PRO A 77 6.71 -14.22 1.82
CA PRO A 77 7.08 -12.82 1.92
C PRO A 77 8.59 -12.70 2.12
N LEU A 78 9.26 -11.96 1.25
CA LEU A 78 10.70 -11.71 1.33
C LEU A 78 11.06 -11.02 2.64
N ASP A 79 10.16 -10.16 3.12
CA ASP A 79 10.23 -9.50 4.41
C ASP A 79 8.82 -9.28 4.99
N PRO A 80 8.37 -10.06 5.98
CA PRO A 80 7.04 -9.88 6.57
C PRO A 80 6.82 -8.51 7.24
N CYS A 81 7.90 -7.72 7.45
CA CYS A 81 7.85 -6.36 7.99
C CYS A 81 7.58 -5.27 6.92
N ALA A 82 7.54 -5.62 5.63
CA ALA A 82 7.38 -4.66 4.53
C ALA A 82 6.10 -4.92 3.73
N ALA A 83 5.22 -3.92 3.62
CA ALA A 83 4.03 -4.02 2.76
C ALA A 83 4.38 -3.90 1.26
N GLY A 84 3.42 -4.22 0.40
CA GLY A 84 3.52 -4.07 -1.05
C GLY A 84 4.23 -5.22 -1.76
N GLN A 85 4.28 -6.39 -1.13
CA GLN A 85 4.78 -7.64 -1.73
C GLN A 85 3.64 -8.45 -2.36
N PRO A 86 3.94 -9.41 -3.25
CA PRO A 86 2.96 -10.36 -3.75
C PRO A 86 2.25 -11.12 -2.61
N PRO A 87 1.13 -11.78 -2.91
CA PRO A 87 0.37 -12.50 -1.89
C PRO A 87 1.20 -13.59 -1.22
N ALA A 88 0.93 -13.80 0.07
CA ALA A 88 1.65 -14.79 0.86
C ALA A 88 1.18 -16.22 0.59
N ILE A 89 2.12 -17.18 0.62
CA ILE A 89 1.78 -18.61 0.65
C ILE A 89 1.08 -18.94 1.98
N ALA A 90 -0.14 -19.47 1.91
CA ALA A 90 -0.96 -19.82 3.08
C ALA A 90 -0.52 -21.13 3.78
N THR A 91 0.31 -21.95 3.14
CA THR A 91 0.75 -23.25 3.70
C THR A 91 2.20 -23.21 4.16
N PRO A 92 2.52 -23.71 5.37
CA PRO A 92 3.91 -23.87 5.81
C PRO A 92 4.68 -24.70 4.78
N GLY A 93 5.83 -24.20 4.32
CA GLY A 93 6.65 -24.92 3.37
C GLY A 93 7.23 -26.22 3.97
N THR A 94 7.68 -27.12 3.11
CA THR A 94 8.36 -28.34 3.57
C THR A 94 9.75 -27.96 4.12
N PRO A 95 10.16 -28.44 5.31
CA PRO A 95 11.46 -28.12 5.90
C PRO A 95 12.61 -28.30 4.88
N GLY A 96 13.44 -27.26 4.70
CA GLY A 96 14.57 -27.26 3.75
C GLY A 96 14.32 -26.51 2.44
N THR A 97 13.11 -25.97 2.22
CA THR A 97 12.83 -25.04 1.10
C THR A 97 13.11 -23.60 1.55
N PRO A 98 13.71 -22.72 0.73
CA PRO A 98 13.72 -21.29 1.03
C PRO A 98 12.28 -20.80 1.27
N GLY A 99 11.99 -20.15 2.41
CA GLY A 99 10.62 -19.79 2.82
C GLY A 99 9.85 -20.87 3.61
N ALA A 100 10.45 -22.04 3.87
CA ALA A 100 9.77 -23.13 4.58
C ALA A 100 9.49 -22.89 6.07
N ASN A 101 9.96 -21.77 6.62
CA ASN A 101 9.73 -21.41 8.02
C ASN A 101 8.60 -20.38 8.18
N ASP A 102 7.82 -20.12 7.12
CA ASP A 102 6.81 -19.06 7.11
C ASP A 102 5.50 -19.47 7.81
N ALA A 103 5.62 -20.14 8.96
CA ALA A 103 4.51 -20.34 9.88
C ALA A 103 3.84 -19.01 10.24
N CYS A 104 4.60 -17.91 10.24
CA CYS A 104 4.06 -16.57 10.40
C CYS A 104 3.08 -16.19 9.28
N ALA A 105 3.49 -16.31 8.01
CA ALA A 105 2.64 -15.96 6.88
C ALA A 105 1.34 -16.79 6.88
N ALA A 106 1.45 -18.12 7.09
CA ALA A 106 0.27 -18.98 7.22
C ALA A 106 -0.67 -18.55 8.37
N THR A 107 -0.11 -18.14 9.52
CA THR A 107 -0.87 -17.65 10.68
C THR A 107 -1.58 -16.34 10.36
N VAL A 108 -0.90 -15.41 9.68
CA VAL A 108 -1.48 -14.14 9.23
C VAL A 108 -2.59 -14.40 8.21
N CYS A 109 -2.38 -15.30 7.25
CA CYS A 109 -3.39 -15.66 6.25
C CYS A 109 -4.63 -16.30 6.88
N GLN A 110 -4.48 -17.03 7.98
CA GLN A 110 -5.61 -17.57 8.73
C GLN A 110 -6.39 -16.46 9.46
N ALA A 111 -5.71 -15.45 9.98
CA ALA A 111 -6.35 -14.32 10.66
C ALA A 111 -6.99 -13.34 9.67
N LEU A 112 -6.30 -13.08 8.55
CA LEU A 112 -6.67 -12.13 7.51
C LEU A 112 -6.41 -12.75 6.12
N PRO A 113 -7.38 -13.49 5.56
CA PRO A 113 -7.25 -14.19 4.27
C PRO A 113 -6.87 -13.28 3.08
N GLY A 114 -7.20 -11.99 3.13
CA GLY A 114 -6.76 -11.01 2.13
C GLY A 114 -5.25 -11.03 1.88
N CYS A 115 -4.44 -11.33 2.92
CA CYS A 115 -2.98 -11.37 2.83
C CYS A 115 -2.42 -12.48 1.92
N CYS A 116 -3.13 -13.60 1.75
CA CYS A 116 -2.80 -14.62 0.76
C CYS A 116 -3.60 -14.49 -0.53
N ALA A 117 -4.67 -13.68 -0.51
CA ALA A 117 -5.57 -13.58 -1.64
C ALA A 117 -5.12 -12.51 -2.63
N THR A 118 -4.57 -11.37 -2.21
CA THR A 118 -4.38 -10.16 -3.06
C THR A 118 -3.04 -9.48 -2.97
N GLY A 119 -2.38 -9.56 -1.83
CA GLY A 119 -1.06 -8.97 -1.62
C GLY A 119 -0.74 -8.79 -0.15
N TRP A 120 0.54 -8.64 0.16
CA TRP A 120 0.98 -8.36 1.52
C TRP A 120 0.84 -6.86 1.83
N SER A 121 -0.34 -6.45 2.29
CA SER A 121 -0.66 -5.06 2.62
C SER A 121 -0.11 -4.64 3.99
N GLU A 122 -0.30 -3.38 4.33
CA GLU A 122 0.03 -2.83 5.64
C GLU A 122 -0.70 -3.56 6.79
N ALA A 123 -1.96 -3.96 6.56
CA ALA A 123 -2.73 -4.75 7.51
C ALA A 123 -2.04 -6.09 7.80
N CYS A 124 -1.43 -6.70 6.77
CA CYS A 124 -0.71 -7.96 6.89
C CYS A 124 0.56 -7.80 7.75
N VAL A 125 1.30 -6.70 7.57
CA VAL A 125 2.47 -6.36 8.40
C VAL A 125 2.05 -6.22 9.86
N GLN A 126 0.99 -5.46 10.14
CA GLN A 126 0.47 -5.28 11.50
C GLN A 126 0.06 -6.61 12.14
N GLN A 127 -0.66 -7.46 11.41
CA GLN A 127 -1.03 -8.80 11.88
C GLN A 127 0.18 -9.69 12.12
N ALA A 128 1.21 -9.60 11.28
CA ALA A 128 2.44 -10.34 11.46
C ALA A 128 3.14 -9.94 12.77
N GLN A 129 3.29 -8.64 13.04
CA GLN A 129 3.91 -8.14 14.27
C GLN A 129 3.17 -8.61 15.52
N ILE A 130 1.84 -8.73 15.45
CA ILE A 130 0.98 -9.19 16.55
C ILE A 130 1.05 -10.70 16.76
N LEU A 131 0.97 -11.47 15.68
CA LEU A 131 0.69 -12.92 15.74
C LEU A 131 1.97 -13.78 15.74
N CYS A 132 3.08 -13.23 15.26
CA CYS A 132 4.31 -13.98 15.06
C CYS A 132 5.33 -13.66 16.16
N SER A 133 5.41 -14.51 17.18
CA SER A 133 6.24 -14.29 18.37
C SER A 133 7.75 -14.17 18.12
N ASP A 134 8.23 -14.66 16.97
CA ASP A 134 9.64 -14.61 16.61
C ASP A 134 9.94 -13.44 15.65
N LEU A 135 8.92 -12.65 15.29
CA LEU A 135 9.04 -11.53 14.37
C LEU A 135 9.27 -10.22 15.13
N VAL A 136 10.45 -9.65 14.98
CA VAL A 136 10.76 -8.29 15.43
C VAL A 136 11.18 -7.46 14.23
N CYS A 137 10.44 -6.39 13.97
CA CYS A 137 10.71 -5.48 12.86
C CYS A 137 11.45 -4.24 13.36
N ASP A 138 12.35 -3.69 12.54
CA ASP A 138 12.65 -2.27 12.62
C ASP A 138 11.46 -1.48 12.05
N THR A 139 11.37 -0.20 12.40
CA THR A 139 10.36 0.69 11.82
C THR A 139 11.05 1.80 11.06
N ARG A 140 10.66 1.96 9.80
CA ARG A 140 11.17 2.99 8.90
C ARG A 140 10.02 3.81 8.36
N ILE A 141 10.15 5.13 8.45
CA ILE A 141 9.11 6.08 8.02
C ILE A 141 9.74 7.09 7.07
N ALA A 142 9.35 7.03 5.80
CA ALA A 142 9.61 8.07 4.84
C ALA A 142 8.54 9.15 4.99
N ILE A 143 8.94 10.37 5.32
CA ILE A 143 8.08 11.53 5.46
C ILE A 143 8.23 12.44 4.26
N THR A 144 7.09 12.77 3.64
CA THR A 144 6.96 13.89 2.70
C THR A 144 6.13 14.98 3.36
N ALA A 145 6.78 16.05 3.85
CA ALA A 145 6.14 17.15 4.55
C ALA A 145 6.04 18.40 3.66
N ASN A 146 4.83 18.86 3.36
CA ASN A 146 4.60 20.00 2.47
C ASN A 146 4.08 21.24 3.23
N LYS A 147 4.64 22.39 2.86
CA LYS A 147 4.19 23.74 3.27
C LYS A 147 4.31 24.70 2.08
N PRO A 148 3.81 25.96 2.15
CA PRO A 148 3.79 26.82 0.98
C PRO A 148 5.21 27.06 0.43
N GLY A 149 5.44 26.68 -0.83
CA GLY A 149 6.73 26.84 -1.52
C GLY A 149 7.88 25.97 -1.02
N ARG A 150 7.62 24.96 -0.19
CA ARG A 150 8.67 24.08 0.37
C ARG A 150 8.15 22.67 0.70
N THR A 151 8.96 21.68 0.32
CA THR A 151 8.80 20.28 0.71
C THR A 151 10.04 19.84 1.47
N ASP A 152 9.84 19.24 2.64
CA ASP A 152 10.91 18.61 3.43
C ASP A 152 10.71 17.09 3.38
N LEU A 153 11.76 16.37 2.97
CA LEU A 153 11.78 14.92 2.90
C LEU A 153 12.65 14.37 4.03
N TRP A 154 12.09 13.49 4.87
CA TRP A 154 12.80 12.91 6.01
C TRP A 154 12.71 11.39 6.01
N ASP A 155 13.84 10.74 6.21
CA ASP A 155 13.93 9.32 6.48
C ASP A 155 14.11 9.12 7.99
N LEU A 156 13.14 8.44 8.62
CA LEU A 156 13.13 8.11 10.03
C LEU A 156 13.33 6.61 10.22
N GLN A 157 14.20 6.24 11.15
CA GLN A 157 14.44 4.85 11.51
C GLN A 157 14.42 4.69 13.03
N TRP A 158 13.66 3.70 13.50
CA TRP A 158 13.70 3.24 14.89
C TRP A 158 14.69 2.08 15.01
N ASP A 159 15.70 2.23 15.87
CA ASP A 159 16.73 1.20 16.10
C ASP A 159 16.40 0.22 17.25
N GLY A 160 15.20 0.33 17.83
CA GLY A 160 14.81 -0.39 19.05
C GLY A 160 14.98 0.42 20.34
N VAL A 161 15.61 1.59 20.29
CA VAL A 161 15.90 2.42 21.46
C VAL A 161 15.55 3.89 21.21
N GLN A 162 15.86 4.42 20.03
CA GLN A 162 15.64 5.81 19.68
C GLN A 162 15.37 5.98 18.17
N TRP A 163 14.82 7.14 17.83
CA TRP A 163 14.66 7.54 16.45
C TRP A 163 15.91 8.21 15.90
N HIS A 164 16.31 7.77 14.72
CA HIS A 164 17.28 8.44 13.86
C HIS A 164 16.53 9.15 12.74
N ALA A 165 16.92 10.39 12.44
CA ALA A 165 16.31 11.17 11.37
C ALA A 165 17.39 11.67 10.40
N ARG A 166 17.15 11.48 9.11
CA ARG A 166 18.00 11.95 8.02
C ARG A 166 17.20 12.80 7.06
N LEU A 167 17.65 14.02 6.81
CA LEU A 167 17.09 14.85 5.75
C LEU A 167 17.49 14.27 4.39
N ASP A 168 16.52 14.08 3.51
CA ASP A 168 16.76 13.61 2.15
C ASP A 168 16.86 14.81 1.19
N PRO A 169 17.93 14.91 0.37
CA PRO A 169 18.13 16.06 -0.52
C PRO A 169 17.31 16.00 -1.82
N ARG A 170 16.55 14.92 -2.04
CA ARG A 170 15.71 14.72 -3.24
C ARG A 170 14.42 15.58 -3.13
N GLN A 171 13.61 15.62 -4.18
CA GLN A 171 12.80 16.83 -4.44
C GLN A 171 11.31 16.76 -4.09
N THR A 172 10.60 15.67 -4.40
CA THR A 172 9.13 15.70 -4.39
C THR A 172 8.47 14.71 -3.45
N VAL A 173 8.85 13.43 -3.53
CA VAL A 173 8.22 12.32 -2.79
C VAL A 173 9.32 11.43 -2.27
N LEU A 174 9.16 10.99 -1.02
CA LEU A 174 9.99 9.97 -0.39
C LEU A 174 9.09 8.80 0.01
N ALA A 175 9.48 7.57 -0.37
CA ALA A 175 8.74 6.36 -0.06
C ALA A 175 9.67 5.18 0.21
N TRP A 176 9.25 4.27 1.08
CA TRP A 176 9.86 2.95 1.24
C TRP A 176 9.17 1.95 0.32
N LEU A 177 9.96 1.26 -0.50
CA LEU A 177 9.50 0.18 -1.37
C LEU A 177 9.76 -1.17 -0.72
N ALA A 178 8.94 -2.15 -1.05
CA ALA A 178 9.17 -3.54 -0.67
C ALA A 178 10.57 -4.00 -1.14
N PRO A 179 11.15 -5.02 -0.48
CA PRO A 179 12.38 -5.63 -0.95
C PRO A 179 12.25 -6.11 -2.40
N ALA A 180 13.33 -5.96 -3.18
CA ALA A 180 13.40 -6.62 -4.49
C ALA A 180 13.48 -8.14 -4.30
N SER A 181 13.14 -8.91 -5.34
CA SER A 181 13.35 -10.36 -5.34
C SER A 181 14.80 -10.72 -4.96
N GLY A 182 14.95 -11.63 -3.99
CA GLY A 182 16.25 -12.03 -3.44
C GLY A 182 16.88 -11.07 -2.43
N GLN A 183 16.24 -9.94 -2.15
CA GLN A 183 16.63 -8.99 -1.08
C GLN A 183 15.66 -9.09 0.10
N ARG A 184 16.11 -8.63 1.27
CA ARG A 184 15.32 -8.64 2.53
C ARG A 184 15.19 -7.28 3.18
N GLN A 185 15.63 -6.23 2.50
CA GLN A 185 15.63 -4.89 3.04
C GLN A 185 14.71 -4.03 2.18
N PRO A 186 13.82 -3.23 2.78
CA PRO A 186 13.07 -2.25 2.03
C PRO A 186 14.03 -1.20 1.44
N ARG A 187 13.58 -0.54 0.37
CA ARG A 187 14.43 0.37 -0.43
C ARG A 187 13.87 1.78 -0.40
N LEU A 188 14.71 2.78 -0.12
CA LEU A 188 14.26 4.17 -0.02
C LEU A 188 14.23 4.83 -1.40
N ALA A 189 13.04 5.07 -1.92
CA ALA A 189 12.80 5.67 -3.22
C ALA A 189 12.47 7.16 -3.11
N ALA A 190 12.98 7.95 -4.05
CA ALA A 190 12.56 9.33 -4.27
C ALA A 190 12.90 9.82 -5.67
N PHE A 191 12.24 10.91 -6.06
CA PHE A 191 12.47 11.55 -7.35
C PHE A 191 13.55 12.62 -7.29
N ALA A 192 14.45 12.59 -8.28
CA ALA A 192 15.45 13.62 -8.49
C ALA A 192 15.79 13.75 -9.97
N SER A 193 15.76 14.97 -10.50
CA SER A 193 16.32 15.30 -11.83
C SER A 193 15.77 14.45 -13.00
N GLY A 194 14.46 14.14 -13.00
CA GLY A 194 13.84 13.32 -14.04
C GLY A 194 14.13 11.82 -13.90
N ALA A 195 14.49 11.37 -12.70
CA ALA A 195 14.64 9.95 -12.39
C ALA A 195 13.97 9.59 -11.06
N LEU A 196 13.45 8.37 -10.99
CA LEU A 196 13.16 7.68 -9.73
C LEU A 196 14.45 6.99 -9.28
N THR A 197 14.96 7.40 -8.13
CA THR A 197 16.18 6.83 -7.52
C THR A 197 15.82 6.00 -6.30
N TYR A 198 16.32 4.77 -6.21
CA TYR A 198 16.06 3.87 -5.08
C TYR A 198 17.22 2.93 -4.81
N GLY A 199 17.26 2.35 -3.61
CA GLY A 199 18.30 1.39 -3.24
C GLY A 199 18.32 1.08 -1.75
N ASP A 200 19.13 0.07 -1.41
CA ASP A 200 19.26 -0.53 -0.08
C ASP A 200 20.20 0.23 0.88
N GLY A 201 20.75 1.38 0.44
CA GLY A 201 21.69 2.17 1.23
C GLY A 201 23.07 1.52 1.46
N THR A 202 23.29 0.29 0.99
CA THR A 202 24.53 -0.49 1.11
C THR A 202 25.27 -0.62 -0.22
N SER A 203 24.57 -0.52 -1.35
CA SER A 203 25.17 -0.46 -2.68
C SER A 203 25.78 0.93 -2.97
N PRO A 204 26.99 1.01 -3.54
CA PRO A 204 27.71 2.28 -3.77
C PRO A 204 27.07 3.20 -4.82
N ALA A 205 26.05 2.75 -5.55
CA ALA A 205 25.25 3.62 -6.41
C ALA A 205 23.75 3.26 -6.29
N PRO A 206 22.86 4.25 -6.07
CA PRO A 206 21.43 4.02 -6.15
C PRO A 206 21.04 3.62 -7.58
N ILE A 207 20.07 2.72 -7.70
CA ILE A 207 19.45 2.40 -8.99
C ILE A 207 18.61 3.62 -9.41
N SER A 208 18.63 3.93 -10.70
CA SER A 208 17.98 5.13 -11.25
C SER A 208 17.21 4.75 -12.50
N ILE A 209 15.89 4.90 -12.46
CA ILE A 209 15.01 4.70 -13.61
C ILE A 209 14.58 6.07 -14.16
N PRO A 210 14.73 6.33 -15.46
CA PRO A 210 14.23 7.56 -16.06
C PRO A 210 12.72 7.67 -15.88
N VAL A 211 12.25 8.86 -15.51
CA VAL A 211 10.82 9.19 -15.43
C VAL A 211 10.54 10.48 -16.20
N SER A 212 9.29 10.67 -16.61
CA SER A 212 8.91 11.86 -17.39
C SER A 212 9.06 13.13 -16.56
N THR A 213 9.77 14.13 -17.09
CA THR A 213 9.88 15.45 -16.47
C THR A 213 8.63 16.31 -16.68
N ALA A 214 7.68 15.85 -17.50
CA ALA A 214 6.39 16.49 -17.68
C ALA A 214 5.39 16.12 -16.57
N HIS A 215 5.69 15.09 -15.77
CA HIS A 215 4.83 14.62 -14.69
C HIS A 215 5.17 15.34 -13.39
N ASN A 216 4.13 15.73 -12.67
CA ASN A 216 4.25 16.15 -11.28
C ASN A 216 3.94 14.95 -10.39
N TYR A 217 4.97 14.20 -10.00
CA TYR A 217 4.84 13.02 -9.14
C TYR A 217 4.47 13.41 -7.71
N LEU A 218 3.47 12.71 -7.17
CA LEU A 218 2.84 12.99 -5.89
C LEU A 218 2.89 11.80 -4.93
N GLU A 219 3.04 10.58 -5.44
CA GLU A 219 2.99 9.36 -4.64
C GLU A 219 3.87 8.26 -5.25
N ALA A 220 4.37 7.35 -4.41
CA ALA A 220 5.16 6.20 -4.82
C ALA A 220 4.89 5.04 -3.85
N THR A 221 4.38 3.91 -4.35
CA THR A 221 3.99 2.76 -3.53
C THR A 221 4.36 1.45 -4.21
N SER A 222 4.93 0.51 -3.46
CA SER A 222 5.14 -0.87 -3.93
C SER A 222 3.81 -1.62 -3.98
N VAL A 223 3.54 -2.31 -5.09
CA VAL A 223 2.31 -3.10 -5.27
C VAL A 223 2.50 -4.09 -6.41
N ASP A 224 2.16 -5.37 -6.24
CA ASP A 224 2.13 -6.35 -7.32
C ASP A 224 0.86 -6.20 -8.18
N PHE A 225 0.77 -5.05 -8.86
CA PHE A 225 -0.45 -4.61 -9.56
C PHE A 225 -0.95 -5.60 -10.61
N ASP A 226 -0.05 -6.34 -11.26
CA ASP A 226 -0.38 -7.30 -12.32
C ASP A 226 -0.51 -8.74 -11.84
N ARG A 227 -0.25 -9.00 -10.54
CA ARG A 227 -0.23 -10.35 -9.97
C ARG A 227 0.72 -11.29 -10.73
N ASP A 228 1.89 -10.75 -11.07
CA ASP A 228 2.94 -11.47 -11.81
C ASP A 228 4.20 -11.71 -10.96
N GLY A 229 4.15 -11.39 -9.66
CA GLY A 229 5.22 -11.61 -8.69
C GLY A 229 6.42 -10.67 -8.88
N ARG A 230 6.38 -9.74 -9.85
CA ARG A 230 7.52 -8.89 -10.21
C ARG A 230 7.60 -7.66 -9.31
N ASP A 231 8.82 -7.16 -9.20
CA ASP A 231 9.12 -5.92 -8.47
C ASP A 231 8.48 -4.71 -9.16
N THR A 232 7.33 -4.28 -8.61
CA THR A 232 6.43 -3.34 -9.25
C THR A 232 6.16 -2.16 -8.33
N ILE A 233 6.23 -0.96 -8.89
CA ILE A 233 5.88 0.28 -8.20
C ILE A 233 4.77 1.00 -8.97
N ALA A 234 3.80 1.54 -8.23
CA ALA A 234 2.84 2.49 -8.75
C ALA A 234 3.26 3.91 -8.35
N LEU A 235 3.37 4.79 -9.34
CA LEU A 235 3.69 6.20 -9.17
C LEU A 235 2.43 7.02 -9.43
N GLY A 236 1.93 7.71 -8.41
CA GLY A 236 0.85 8.68 -8.58
C GLY A 236 1.40 10.00 -9.09
N PHE A 237 0.84 10.53 -10.19
CA PHE A 237 1.26 11.82 -10.74
C PHE A 237 0.09 12.61 -11.33
N THR A 238 0.34 13.89 -11.56
CA THR A 238 -0.56 14.77 -12.32
C THR A 238 0.17 15.36 -13.51
N ASP A 239 -0.55 15.56 -14.61
CA ASP A 239 -0.06 16.27 -15.79
C ASP A 239 -1.13 17.24 -16.34
N ALA A 240 -0.97 17.69 -17.59
CA ALA A 240 -1.91 18.61 -18.23
C ALA A 240 -3.32 18.01 -18.47
N THR A 241 -3.45 16.69 -18.41
CA THR A 241 -4.68 15.95 -18.69
C THR A 241 -5.37 15.44 -17.43
N GLY A 242 -4.66 15.37 -16.30
CA GLY A 242 -5.26 15.05 -15.01
C GLY A 242 -4.38 14.17 -14.11
N PRO A 243 -5.00 13.52 -13.12
CA PRO A 243 -4.35 12.48 -12.32
C PRO A 243 -4.17 11.17 -13.12
N HIS A 244 -3.03 10.51 -12.91
CA HIS A 244 -2.64 9.24 -13.52
C HIS A 244 -1.78 8.39 -12.58
N LEU A 245 -1.84 7.07 -12.76
CA LEU A 245 -0.86 6.16 -12.17
C LEU A 245 0.11 5.70 -13.26
N GLU A 246 1.40 5.68 -12.96
CA GLU A 246 2.42 5.01 -13.78
C GLU A 246 2.82 3.71 -13.08
N ILE A 247 2.56 2.58 -13.72
CA ILE A 247 2.96 1.26 -13.24
C ILE A 247 4.33 0.96 -13.84
N VAL A 248 5.36 0.86 -13.00
CA VAL A 248 6.74 0.62 -13.40
C VAL A 248 7.19 -0.75 -12.91
N LYS A 249 7.67 -1.59 -13.83
CA LYS A 249 8.33 -2.87 -13.55
C LYS A 249 9.82 -2.62 -13.40
N LEU A 250 10.31 -2.63 -12.16
CA LEU A 250 11.67 -2.21 -11.81
C LEU A 250 12.73 -3.19 -12.34
N ASP A 251 12.38 -4.46 -12.51
CA ASP A 251 13.23 -5.53 -13.06
C ASP A 251 13.40 -5.42 -14.58
N LEU A 252 12.35 -4.97 -15.28
CA LEU A 252 12.32 -4.85 -16.73
C LEU A 252 12.65 -3.45 -17.25
N GLU A 253 12.71 -2.45 -16.35
CA GLU A 253 12.80 -1.03 -16.70
C GLU A 253 11.71 -0.60 -17.68
N THR A 254 10.51 -1.17 -17.53
CA THR A 254 9.35 -0.82 -18.35
C THR A 254 8.32 -0.07 -17.51
N SER A 255 7.57 0.83 -18.14
CA SER A 255 6.45 1.50 -17.50
C SER A 255 5.25 1.61 -18.43
N ARG A 256 4.07 1.74 -17.83
CA ARG A 256 2.84 2.10 -18.53
C ARG A 256 2.02 3.06 -17.67
N VAL A 257 1.32 3.97 -18.34
CA VAL A 257 0.40 4.90 -17.69
C VAL A 257 -1.00 4.31 -17.72
N VAL A 258 -1.68 4.32 -16.58
CA VAL A 258 -3.08 3.98 -16.42
C VAL A 258 -3.84 5.21 -15.93
N ASN A 259 -5.01 5.46 -16.52
CA ASN A 259 -5.86 6.57 -16.09
C ASN A 259 -6.38 6.30 -14.67
N SER A 260 -6.42 7.32 -13.82
CA SER A 260 -6.99 7.21 -12.47
C SER A 260 -7.58 8.55 -12.04
N ALA A 261 -8.76 8.60 -11.40
CA ALA A 261 -9.27 9.82 -10.80
C ALA A 261 -8.56 10.25 -9.49
N GLY A 262 -7.69 9.41 -8.91
CA GLY A 262 -7.00 9.69 -7.65
C GLY A 262 -5.57 9.15 -7.60
N VAL A 263 -4.64 9.96 -7.10
CA VAL A 263 -3.19 9.68 -7.16
C VAL A 263 -2.41 10.15 -5.94
N THR A 264 -3.08 10.78 -4.98
CA THR A 264 -2.47 11.22 -3.73
C THR A 264 -2.98 10.39 -2.58
N ARG A 265 -2.10 10.12 -1.60
CA ARG A 265 -2.42 9.26 -0.46
C ARG A 265 -2.90 7.91 -0.93
N LEU A 266 -2.17 7.28 -1.82
CA LEU A 266 -2.57 5.98 -2.36
C LEU A 266 -2.33 4.90 -1.31
N SER A 267 -3.32 4.03 -1.10
CA SER A 267 -3.18 2.84 -0.28
C SER A 267 -3.81 1.65 -1.00
N TRP A 268 -3.21 0.47 -0.86
CA TRP A 268 -3.61 -0.73 -1.60
C TRP A 268 -4.23 -1.79 -0.70
N GLY A 269 -5.28 -2.42 -1.19
CA GLY A 269 -6.03 -3.49 -0.58
C GLY A 269 -6.71 -4.32 -1.67
N ASP A 270 -7.92 -4.76 -1.40
CA ASP A 270 -8.71 -5.58 -2.30
C ASP A 270 -10.19 -5.26 -2.05
N VAL A 271 -10.79 -4.59 -3.01
CA VAL A 271 -12.15 -4.03 -2.91
C VAL A 271 -13.15 -5.08 -3.33
N ASP A 272 -12.89 -5.83 -4.39
CA ASP A 272 -13.86 -6.73 -5.03
C ASP A 272 -13.50 -8.23 -4.93
N HIS A 273 -12.39 -8.56 -4.27
CA HIS A 273 -11.93 -9.92 -4.05
C HIS A 273 -11.68 -10.71 -5.33
N ASP A 274 -11.31 -10.02 -6.41
CA ASP A 274 -10.93 -10.62 -7.69
C ASP A 274 -9.48 -11.16 -7.72
N ALA A 275 -8.79 -11.08 -6.58
CA ALA A 275 -7.39 -11.39 -6.38
C ALA A 275 -6.41 -10.28 -6.82
N PHE A 276 -6.81 -9.16 -7.39
CA PHE A 276 -5.87 -8.13 -7.80
C PHE A 276 -5.80 -6.99 -6.78
N PRO A 277 -4.65 -6.33 -6.61
CA PRO A 277 -4.57 -5.19 -5.71
C PRO A 277 -5.42 -4.03 -6.22
N ASP A 278 -6.38 -3.63 -5.40
CA ASP A 278 -7.21 -2.45 -5.55
C ASP A 278 -6.68 -1.31 -4.69
N GLY A 279 -7.11 -0.09 -5.00
CA GLY A 279 -6.63 1.10 -4.33
C GLY A 279 -7.72 1.92 -3.65
N ILE A 280 -7.29 2.77 -2.73
CA ILE A 280 -8.01 3.97 -2.32
C ILE A 280 -7.08 5.17 -2.48
N ALA A 281 -7.60 6.24 -3.09
CA ALA A 281 -6.84 7.47 -3.30
C ALA A 281 -7.70 8.71 -3.11
N GLU A 282 -7.07 9.81 -2.73
CA GLU A 282 -7.71 11.12 -2.69
C GLU A 282 -8.03 11.59 -4.13
N ALA A 283 -9.26 12.06 -4.31
CA ALA A 283 -9.73 12.63 -5.58
C ALA A 283 -9.10 14.00 -5.81
N GLY A 284 -8.44 14.20 -6.96
CA GLY A 284 -7.66 15.41 -7.25
C GLY A 284 -8.38 16.72 -6.90
N GLY A 285 -7.87 17.44 -5.89
CA GLY A 285 -8.37 18.76 -5.45
C GLY A 285 -9.70 18.76 -4.72
N GLY A 286 -10.21 17.59 -4.34
CA GLY A 286 -11.52 17.41 -3.75
C GLY A 286 -11.47 16.84 -2.34
N VAL A 287 -12.63 16.89 -1.71
CA VAL A 287 -12.88 16.37 -0.37
C VAL A 287 -13.19 14.88 -0.33
N ARG A 288 -13.07 14.24 -1.49
CA ARG A 288 -13.55 12.89 -1.78
C ARG A 288 -12.37 11.95 -1.92
N TYR A 289 -12.67 10.66 -1.88
CA TYR A 289 -11.74 9.64 -2.30
C TYR A 289 -12.40 8.75 -3.36
N HIS A 290 -11.57 8.06 -4.12
CA HIS A 290 -11.99 7.05 -5.08
C HIS A 290 -11.52 5.69 -4.55
N LEU A 291 -12.42 4.72 -4.61
CA LEU A 291 -12.01 3.33 -4.67
C LEU A 291 -11.57 3.05 -6.11
N LEU A 292 -10.39 2.47 -6.26
CA LEU A 292 -9.73 2.18 -7.51
C LEU A 292 -9.79 0.67 -7.70
N SER A 293 -10.72 0.17 -8.51
CA SER A 293 -10.78 -1.25 -8.84
C SER A 293 -9.82 -1.54 -10.00
N ASN A 294 -8.91 -2.47 -9.78
CA ASN A 294 -8.01 -2.98 -10.77
C ASN A 294 -8.82 -3.89 -11.70
N THR A 295 -8.91 -3.54 -12.97
CA THR A 295 -9.76 -4.26 -13.92
C THR A 295 -8.98 -4.67 -15.15
N GLU A 296 -9.37 -5.78 -15.78
CA GLU A 296 -8.78 -6.22 -17.03
C GLU A 296 -9.53 -5.59 -18.22
N SER A 297 -8.83 -4.90 -19.12
CA SER A 297 -9.40 -4.38 -20.37
C SER A 297 -9.45 -5.44 -21.48
N ASP A 298 -10.10 -5.10 -22.60
CA ASP A 298 -10.28 -6.01 -23.74
C ASP A 298 -8.95 -6.56 -24.30
N ASP A 299 -7.86 -5.81 -24.19
CA ASP A 299 -6.50 -6.21 -24.59
C ASP A 299 -5.73 -6.99 -23.52
N ARG A 300 -6.40 -7.38 -22.43
CA ARG A 300 -5.83 -8.07 -21.26
C ARG A 300 -4.82 -7.27 -20.45
N SER A 301 -4.68 -5.97 -20.72
CA SER A 301 -3.94 -5.09 -19.82
C SER A 301 -4.76 -4.77 -18.57
N ARG A 302 -4.08 -4.61 -17.43
CA ARG A 302 -4.74 -4.15 -16.20
C ARG A 302 -4.84 -2.62 -16.18
N GLN A 303 -6.02 -2.12 -15.88
CA GLN A 303 -6.43 -0.72 -15.80
C GLN A 303 -7.01 -0.41 -14.42
N ILE A 304 -7.33 0.87 -14.17
CA ILE A 304 -8.09 1.29 -12.99
C ILE A 304 -9.49 1.74 -13.41
N ASP A 305 -10.48 1.23 -12.70
CA ASP A 305 -11.86 1.66 -12.73
C ASP A 305 -12.19 2.40 -11.43
N ASP A 306 -12.62 3.66 -11.55
CA ASP A 306 -12.88 4.58 -10.44
C ASP A 306 -14.39 4.86 -10.25
N ARG A 307 -15.25 4.04 -10.84
CA ARG A 307 -16.72 4.20 -10.83
C ARG A 307 -17.32 4.30 -9.42
N VAL A 308 -16.63 3.83 -8.38
CA VAL A 308 -17.08 3.94 -6.98
C VAL A 308 -16.40 5.15 -6.31
N SER A 309 -16.97 6.33 -6.53
CA SER A 309 -16.65 7.53 -5.72
C SER A 309 -17.52 7.56 -4.47
N THR A 310 -16.91 7.54 -3.29
CA THR A 310 -17.59 7.74 -2.01
C THR A 310 -17.36 9.17 -1.53
N THR A 311 -18.44 9.84 -1.18
CA THR A 311 -18.42 11.27 -0.91
C THR A 311 -18.20 11.52 0.57
N VAL A 312 -16.95 11.71 0.98
CA VAL A 312 -16.70 12.52 2.19
C VAL A 312 -16.92 13.98 1.76
N ASN A 313 -17.88 14.68 2.37
CA ASN A 313 -18.03 16.13 2.16
C ASN A 313 -17.06 16.84 3.10
N GLY A 314 -15.87 17.12 2.61
CA GLY A 314 -14.83 17.83 3.36
C GLY A 314 -14.84 19.35 3.21
N GLY A 315 -15.93 19.96 2.77
CA GLY A 315 -16.08 21.42 2.78
C GLY A 315 -14.84 22.26 2.37
N THR A 316 -14.77 23.47 2.91
CA THR A 316 -13.63 24.38 2.80
C THR A 316 -13.50 25.03 4.17
N SER A 317 -12.35 24.97 4.83
CA SER A 317 -12.17 25.71 6.09
C SER A 317 -12.34 27.20 5.83
N SER A 318 -13.25 27.84 6.56
CA SER A 318 -13.47 29.28 6.48
C SER A 318 -12.39 30.09 7.20
N THR A 319 -11.59 29.44 8.04
CA THR A 319 -10.59 30.07 8.93
C THR A 319 -9.15 29.93 8.42
N VAL A 320 -8.85 28.97 7.54
CA VAL A 320 -7.53 28.81 6.94
C VAL A 320 -7.56 29.30 5.49
N ALA A 321 -7.13 30.55 5.28
CA ALA A 321 -6.79 30.99 3.93
C ALA A 321 -5.65 30.10 3.39
N ASN A 322 -5.94 29.30 2.36
CA ASN A 322 -5.10 28.24 1.75
C ASN A 322 -5.34 26.81 2.29
N ASN A 323 -6.45 26.21 1.81
CA ASN A 323 -6.82 24.78 1.74
C ASN A 323 -5.75 23.75 2.17
N PRO A 324 -5.76 23.26 3.42
CA PRO A 324 -5.19 21.95 3.71
C PRO A 324 -6.07 20.86 3.08
N PRO A 325 -5.51 19.71 2.68
CA PRO A 325 -6.31 18.64 2.10
C PRO A 325 -7.31 18.10 3.11
N ALA A 326 -8.48 17.82 2.57
CA ALA A 326 -9.63 17.36 3.31
C ALA A 326 -9.48 15.93 3.81
N ILE A 327 -8.81 15.10 3.02
CA ILE A 327 -8.39 13.75 3.37
C ILE A 327 -6.97 13.86 3.94
N ARG A 328 -6.59 12.97 4.88
CA ARG A 328 -5.29 12.98 5.56
C ARG A 328 -4.57 11.65 5.50
N SER A 329 -5.28 10.55 5.65
CA SER A 329 -4.75 9.19 5.52
C SER A 329 -5.86 8.22 5.15
N PHE A 330 -5.47 7.04 4.67
CA PHE A 330 -6.35 5.87 4.54
C PHE A 330 -5.71 4.70 5.26
N ASP A 331 -6.53 3.74 5.65
CA ASP A 331 -6.07 2.47 6.19
C ASP A 331 -7.00 1.33 5.75
N TRP A 332 -6.46 0.12 5.83
CA TRP A 332 -7.15 -1.13 5.51
C TRP A 332 -7.09 -2.02 6.75
N ILE A 333 -8.25 -2.46 7.25
CA ILE A 333 -8.30 -3.31 8.44
C ILE A 333 -9.57 -4.15 8.45
N ASP A 334 -9.52 -5.36 8.98
CA ASP A 334 -10.73 -6.11 9.32
C ASP A 334 -11.23 -5.63 10.70
N ILE A 335 -12.19 -4.71 10.71
CA ILE A 335 -12.67 -4.01 11.90
C ILE A 335 -13.70 -4.84 12.66
N ASP A 336 -14.53 -5.59 11.94
CA ASP A 336 -15.67 -6.33 12.46
C ASP A 336 -15.46 -7.86 12.50
N ARG A 337 -14.31 -8.33 12.01
CA ARG A 337 -13.80 -9.71 12.08
C ARG A 337 -14.56 -10.67 11.18
N ASP A 338 -15.07 -10.18 10.07
CA ASP A 338 -15.71 -11.00 9.05
C ASP A 338 -14.70 -11.56 8.01
N HIS A 339 -13.40 -11.31 8.23
CA HIS A 339 -12.28 -11.68 7.36
C HIS A 339 -12.24 -10.94 6.01
N GLN A 340 -13.12 -9.96 5.81
CA GLN A 340 -13.03 -9.00 4.71
C GLN A 340 -12.23 -7.79 5.20
N ILE A 341 -11.52 -7.14 4.28
CA ILE A 341 -10.77 -5.92 4.62
C ILE A 341 -11.72 -4.72 4.49
N ASP A 342 -11.86 -3.94 5.55
CA ASP A 342 -12.58 -2.68 5.55
C ASP A 342 -11.69 -1.52 5.14
N VAL A 343 -12.31 -0.49 4.58
CA VAL A 343 -11.64 0.74 4.19
C VAL A 343 -11.91 1.81 5.22
N VAL A 344 -10.85 2.42 5.76
CA VAL A 344 -10.95 3.56 6.66
C VAL A 344 -10.41 4.81 5.96
N ALA A 345 -11.25 5.83 5.83
CA ALA A 345 -10.85 7.13 5.32
C ALA A 345 -10.83 8.17 6.44
N TYR A 346 -9.67 8.81 6.65
CA TYR A 346 -9.50 9.89 7.61
C TYR A 346 -9.47 11.23 6.88
N GLY A 347 -10.45 12.07 7.16
CA GLY A 347 -10.56 13.41 6.58
C GLY A 347 -11.36 14.34 7.48
N TYR A 348 -12.36 15.05 6.95
CA TYR A 348 -13.30 15.82 7.79
C TYR A 348 -14.23 14.96 8.64
N ALA A 349 -14.31 13.67 8.31
CA ALA A 349 -14.85 12.62 9.13
C ALA A 349 -13.88 11.45 9.08
N VAL A 350 -14.03 10.51 10.01
CA VAL A 350 -13.53 9.15 9.85
C VAL A 350 -14.70 8.31 9.37
N ASP A 351 -14.61 7.82 8.14
CA ASP A 351 -15.61 6.94 7.52
C ASP A 351 -15.01 5.54 7.37
N VAL A 352 -15.67 4.53 7.94
CA VAL A 352 -15.31 3.12 7.81
C VAL A 352 -16.32 2.46 6.89
N HIS A 353 -15.84 1.85 5.81
CA HIS A 353 -16.64 1.15 4.82
C HIS A 353 -16.40 -0.34 4.94
N SER A 354 -17.46 -1.09 5.21
CA SER A 354 -17.33 -2.52 5.44
C SER A 354 -16.92 -3.25 4.17
N GLY A 355 -16.01 -4.20 4.29
CA GLY A 355 -15.74 -5.21 3.28
C GLY A 355 -16.99 -6.05 3.00
N LYS A 356 -17.08 -6.57 1.78
CA LYS A 356 -18.07 -7.59 1.39
C LYS A 356 -17.42 -8.56 0.41
N PRO A 357 -17.96 -9.78 0.27
CA PRO A 357 -17.35 -10.81 -0.57
C PRO A 357 -17.07 -10.44 -2.03
N ASP A 358 -17.75 -9.41 -2.56
CA ASP A 358 -17.65 -8.98 -3.96
C ASP A 358 -17.47 -7.46 -4.14
N ALA A 359 -17.34 -6.68 -3.06
CA ALA A 359 -17.21 -5.22 -3.12
C ALA A 359 -16.92 -4.60 -1.73
N ILE A 360 -16.56 -3.32 -1.71
CA ILE A 360 -16.70 -2.49 -0.50
C ILE A 360 -18.09 -1.87 -0.41
N GLY A 361 -18.63 -1.79 0.82
CA GLY A 361 -19.87 -1.07 1.11
C GLY A 361 -19.78 0.41 0.73
N THR A 362 -20.65 0.86 -0.16
CA THR A 362 -20.69 2.28 -0.58
C THR A 362 -21.21 3.23 0.51
N THR A 363 -21.92 2.69 1.50
CA THR A 363 -22.35 3.41 2.71
C THR A 363 -21.37 3.11 3.83
N ALA A 364 -20.87 4.16 4.50
CA ALA A 364 -20.04 3.99 5.68
C ALA A 364 -20.81 3.23 6.77
N LEU A 365 -20.23 2.13 7.25
CA LEU A 365 -20.70 1.37 8.41
C LEU A 365 -20.60 2.24 9.67
N ILE A 366 -19.53 3.03 9.76
CA ILE A 366 -19.22 3.89 10.91
C ILE A 366 -18.79 5.25 10.37
N ARG A 367 -19.38 6.32 10.91
CA ARG A 367 -18.98 7.69 10.66
C ARG A 367 -18.70 8.41 11.98
N ILE A 368 -17.53 9.03 12.07
CA ILE A 368 -17.11 9.85 13.22
C ILE A 368 -16.78 11.24 12.68
N ASP A 369 -17.56 12.25 13.03
CA ASP A 369 -17.43 13.61 12.47
C ASP A 369 -17.54 14.73 13.52
N CYS A 370 -17.21 14.40 14.78
CA CYS A 370 -17.32 15.27 15.93
C CYS A 370 -15.95 15.50 16.60
N ALA A 371 -15.76 16.65 17.26
CA ALA A 371 -14.64 16.88 18.19
C ALA A 371 -15.16 17.23 19.60
N PRO A 372 -14.86 16.42 20.65
CA PRO A 372 -14.12 15.16 20.57
C PRO A 372 -14.86 14.15 19.66
N PRO A 373 -14.13 13.16 19.10
CA PRO A 373 -14.73 12.08 18.32
C PRO A 373 -15.96 11.50 19.03
N GLY A 374 -16.89 10.93 18.29
CA GLY A 374 -18.05 10.26 18.85
C GLY A 374 -18.97 9.75 17.75
N PRO A 375 -19.75 8.69 18.01
CA PRO A 375 -20.78 8.24 17.09
C PRO A 375 -21.99 9.18 17.28
N ALA A 376 -22.30 10.03 16.30
CA ALA A 376 -23.47 10.89 16.39
C ALA A 376 -24.21 11.00 15.05
N ALA A 377 -25.51 10.70 15.09
CA ALA A 377 -26.46 11.18 14.11
C ALA A 377 -26.76 12.67 14.42
N GLY A 378 -25.90 13.60 14.01
CA GLY A 378 -26.20 15.03 14.07
C GLY A 378 -25.17 15.94 14.74
N CYS A 379 -23.87 15.73 14.51
CA CYS A 379 -22.93 16.82 14.76
C CYS A 379 -23.28 18.04 13.88
N ASP A 380 -23.15 19.24 14.45
CA ASP A 380 -23.70 20.48 13.88
C ASP A 380 -23.02 20.85 12.57
N THR A 381 -23.76 20.70 11.47
CA THR A 381 -23.35 21.03 10.09
C THR A 381 -22.84 22.47 9.91
N THR A 382 -23.08 23.36 10.88
CA THR A 382 -22.61 24.76 10.82
C THR A 382 -21.24 25.00 11.45
N VAL A 383 -20.63 23.99 12.10
CA VAL A 383 -19.32 24.09 12.80
C VAL A 383 -18.19 23.25 12.14
N GLN A 384 -18.52 22.36 11.20
CA GLN A 384 -17.63 21.26 10.78
C GLN A 384 -16.49 21.60 9.79
N ALA A 385 -16.43 22.80 9.21
CA ALA A 385 -15.40 23.13 8.22
C ALA A 385 -13.98 23.34 8.83
N ASP A 386 -13.87 23.47 10.14
CA ASP A 386 -12.59 23.69 10.82
C ASP A 386 -12.02 22.41 11.46
N GLN A 387 -12.82 21.32 11.52
CA GLN A 387 -12.42 20.06 12.14
C GLN A 387 -11.97 19.04 11.10
N ALA A 388 -10.78 18.48 11.25
CA ALA A 388 -10.28 17.40 10.39
C ALA A 388 -9.60 16.32 11.24
N PHE A 389 -9.54 15.12 10.70
CA PHE A 389 -9.04 13.92 11.34
C PHE A 389 -7.91 13.33 10.51
N ALA A 390 -6.84 12.95 11.20
CA ALA A 390 -5.82 12.04 10.70
C ALA A 390 -5.84 10.80 11.58
N GLY A 391 -5.31 9.69 11.09
CA GLY A 391 -5.29 8.49 11.91
C GLY A 391 -4.72 7.28 11.21
N ALA A 392 -4.74 6.21 11.98
CA ALA A 392 -4.39 4.86 11.58
C ALA A 392 -5.26 3.89 12.37
N ALA A 393 -5.46 2.69 11.84
CA ALA A 393 -6.13 1.61 12.51
C ALA A 393 -5.11 0.78 13.31
N ILE A 394 -5.58 0.20 14.40
CA ILE A 394 -4.84 -0.74 15.25
C ILE A 394 -5.54 -2.08 15.13
N ALA A 395 -4.90 -3.03 14.45
CA ALA A 395 -5.27 -4.43 14.56
C ALA A 395 -4.94 -4.95 15.97
N ALA A 396 -5.77 -5.88 16.49
CA ALA A 396 -5.40 -6.64 17.69
C ALA A 396 -6.09 -8.01 17.71
N PRO A 397 -5.52 -9.01 18.42
CA PRO A 397 -6.13 -10.33 18.57
C PRO A 397 -7.49 -10.29 19.28
N SER A 398 -7.74 -9.27 20.11
CA SER A 398 -8.96 -9.13 20.92
C SER A 398 -9.98 -8.10 20.40
N GLY A 399 -9.58 -7.19 19.51
CA GLY A 399 -10.48 -6.31 18.76
C GLY A 399 -9.72 -5.22 18.02
N SER A 400 -10.23 -4.80 16.86
CA SER A 400 -9.67 -3.67 16.10
C SER A 400 -10.10 -2.34 16.72
N ALA A 401 -9.24 -1.33 16.65
CA ALA A 401 -9.52 0.02 17.13
C ALA A 401 -8.98 1.06 16.14
N LEU A 402 -9.50 2.29 16.20
CA LEU A 402 -8.95 3.40 15.42
C LEU A 402 -8.17 4.35 16.33
N VAL A 403 -7.06 4.88 15.85
CA VAL A 403 -6.36 6.01 16.47
C VAL A 403 -6.69 7.26 15.67
N ILE A 404 -7.36 8.21 16.33
CA ILE A 404 -7.96 9.37 15.68
C ILE A 404 -7.33 10.63 16.26
N ALA A 405 -6.56 11.33 15.44
CA ALA A 405 -6.10 12.68 15.69
C ALA A 405 -7.17 13.68 15.29
N THR A 406 -7.25 14.81 15.99
CA THR A 406 -8.13 15.92 15.63
C THR A 406 -7.34 17.14 15.17
N HIS A 407 -8.00 18.02 14.42
CA HIS A 407 -7.55 19.33 13.97
C HIS A 407 -8.68 20.34 14.27
N PRO A 408 -8.39 21.61 14.60
CA PRO A 408 -7.07 22.25 14.68
C PRO A 408 -6.34 22.03 16.00
N GLY A 409 -6.99 21.43 17.00
CA GLY A 409 -6.39 21.18 18.31
C GLY A 409 -5.45 19.98 18.30
N ARG A 410 -4.43 19.99 19.17
CA ARG A 410 -3.62 18.79 19.44
C ARG A 410 -4.39 17.85 20.37
N ALA A 411 -5.05 16.85 19.80
CA ALA A 411 -5.64 15.74 20.55
C ALA A 411 -5.60 14.45 19.73
N LEU A 412 -5.48 13.32 20.42
CA LEU A 412 -5.40 11.98 19.87
C LEU A 412 -6.26 11.05 20.74
N TYR A 413 -7.05 10.19 20.11
CA TYR A 413 -8.00 9.31 20.79
C TYR A 413 -7.85 7.89 20.27
N ARG A 414 -7.92 6.90 21.16
CA ARG A 414 -8.20 5.51 20.80
C ARG A 414 -9.70 5.30 20.80
N ALA A 415 -10.23 4.84 19.67
CA ALA A 415 -11.63 4.59 19.42
C ALA A 415 -11.84 3.09 19.28
N GLU A 416 -12.34 2.45 20.34
CA GLU A 416 -12.72 1.04 20.29
C GLU A 416 -14.13 0.93 19.74
N LEU A 417 -14.30 0.17 18.67
CA LEU A 417 -15.57 0.01 17.99
C LEU A 417 -16.22 -1.28 18.48
N ARG A 418 -17.35 -1.17 19.18
CA ARG A 418 -18.02 -2.31 19.82
C ARG A 418 -19.51 -2.37 19.47
N GLY A 419 -19.99 -3.55 19.08
CA GLY A 419 -21.43 -3.84 18.90
C GLY A 419 -22.04 -3.33 17.59
N THR A 420 -23.36 -3.49 17.45
CA THR A 420 -24.12 -3.09 16.26
C THR A 420 -25.38 -2.32 16.72
N PRO A 421 -25.51 -1.00 16.42
CA PRO A 421 -24.51 -0.15 15.78
C PRO A 421 -23.27 0.05 16.68
N ALA A 422 -22.13 0.37 16.06
CA ALA A 422 -20.88 0.52 16.78
C ALA A 422 -20.97 1.63 17.84
N ASN A 423 -20.93 1.24 19.11
CA ASN A 423 -20.64 2.16 20.20
C ASN A 423 -19.13 2.39 20.22
N THR A 424 -18.71 3.61 19.89
CA THR A 424 -17.33 4.02 19.99
C THR A 424 -17.00 4.38 21.44
N ALA A 425 -16.25 3.52 22.13
CA ALA A 425 -15.65 3.90 23.41
C ALA A 425 -14.35 4.66 23.11
N LEU A 426 -14.28 5.91 23.56
CA LEU A 426 -13.15 6.79 23.30
C LEU A 426 -12.29 6.96 24.53
N THR A 427 -11.00 6.70 24.36
CA THR A 427 -10.00 6.90 25.38
C THR A 427 -8.95 7.89 24.87
N PRO A 428 -8.80 9.07 25.48
CA PRO A 428 -7.82 10.05 25.03
C PRO A 428 -6.39 9.59 25.31
N TYR A 429 -5.48 9.86 24.39
CA TYR A 429 -4.05 9.81 24.69
C TYR A 429 -3.64 11.05 25.50
N VAL A 430 -2.74 10.84 26.44
CA VAL A 430 -2.21 11.91 27.29
C VAL A 430 -0.92 12.43 26.67
N PHE A 431 -0.94 13.70 26.26
CA PHE A 431 0.28 14.41 25.89
C PHE A 431 1.06 14.81 27.14
N PRO A 432 2.41 14.86 27.06
CA PRO A 432 3.21 15.38 28.15
C PRO A 432 2.83 16.84 28.39
N THR A 433 2.87 17.27 29.65
CA THR A 433 2.51 18.63 30.10
C THR A 433 3.43 19.73 29.57
N GLU A 434 4.34 19.41 28.64
CA GLU A 434 5.11 20.43 27.93
C GLU A 434 4.17 21.47 27.34
N ALA A 435 4.35 22.70 27.82
CA ALA A 435 3.65 23.85 27.33
C ALA A 435 4.06 24.09 25.86
N CYS A 436 3.33 23.49 24.92
CA CYS A 436 3.05 24.22 23.69
C CYS A 436 2.56 25.62 24.11
N GLY A 437 3.01 26.67 23.42
CA GLY A 437 2.62 28.04 23.74
C GLY A 437 1.11 28.29 23.58
N ALA A 438 0.71 29.44 23.06
CA ALA A 438 -0.72 29.77 22.95
C ALA A 438 -1.54 28.81 22.04
N ALA A 439 -0.89 28.00 21.18
CA ALA A 439 -1.54 26.96 20.37
C ALA A 439 -0.59 25.77 20.16
N CYS A 440 -1.07 24.55 20.42
CA CYS A 440 -0.34 23.31 20.16
C CYS A 440 -0.54 22.90 18.70
N PRO A 441 0.53 22.54 17.95
CA PRO A 441 0.38 22.06 16.59
C PRO A 441 -0.50 20.79 16.56
N PRO A 442 -1.47 20.68 15.65
CA PRO A 442 -2.30 19.50 15.53
C PRO A 442 -1.45 18.29 15.12
N ILE A 443 -1.92 17.09 15.47
CA ILE A 443 -1.37 15.84 14.92
C ILE A 443 -1.90 15.69 13.50
N ILE A 444 -1.00 15.51 12.54
CA ILE A 444 -1.33 15.52 11.11
C ILE A 444 -0.98 14.21 10.39
N ALA A 445 -0.24 13.32 11.05
CA ALA A 445 -0.04 11.93 10.62
C ALA A 445 0.07 11.03 11.86
N VAL A 446 -0.41 9.80 11.71
CA VAL A 446 -0.36 8.74 12.72
C VAL A 446 0.10 7.47 12.02
N VAL A 447 1.04 6.75 12.63
CA VAL A 447 1.55 5.47 12.17
C VAL A 447 1.44 4.47 13.32
N VAL A 448 1.18 3.21 13.00
CA VAL A 448 1.01 2.12 13.97
C VAL A 448 1.99 1.00 13.64
N ARG A 449 2.84 0.63 14.60
CA ARG A 449 3.89 -0.40 14.47
C ARG A 449 4.24 -0.95 15.85
N ASP A 450 4.67 -2.20 15.93
CA ASP A 450 5.39 -2.70 17.10
C ASP A 450 6.84 -2.17 17.07
N LEU A 451 7.20 -1.30 18.03
CA LEU A 451 8.51 -0.66 18.13
C LEU A 451 9.44 -1.40 19.09
N ASP A 452 8.90 -1.99 20.16
CA ASP A 452 9.68 -2.59 21.24
C ASP A 452 9.77 -4.13 21.17
N GLY A 453 9.05 -4.75 20.23
CA GLY A 453 9.03 -6.19 20.00
C GLY A 453 8.16 -6.95 21.01
N ASP A 454 7.22 -6.28 21.68
CA ASP A 454 6.30 -6.91 22.62
C ASP A 454 5.07 -7.55 21.96
N HIS A 455 4.99 -7.51 20.62
CA HIS A 455 3.90 -7.99 19.79
C HIS A 455 2.57 -7.26 20.03
N ARG A 456 2.66 -6.00 20.43
CA ARG A 456 1.53 -5.09 20.54
C ARG A 456 1.87 -3.84 19.75
N LEU A 457 0.88 -3.34 19.02
CA LEU A 457 1.12 -2.20 18.16
C LEU A 457 1.17 -0.91 18.99
N ASP A 458 2.26 -0.18 18.81
CA ASP A 458 2.52 1.15 19.36
C ASP A 458 2.02 2.24 18.41
N VAL A 459 1.94 3.46 18.94
CA VAL A 459 1.49 4.62 18.18
C VAL A 459 2.61 5.63 18.02
N VAL A 460 2.86 6.01 16.76
CA VAL A 460 3.73 7.12 16.39
C VAL A 460 2.84 8.26 15.87
N ALA A 461 2.88 9.42 16.53
CA ALA A 461 2.11 10.60 16.17
C ALA A 461 3.03 11.75 15.74
N ILE A 462 2.74 12.39 14.61
CA ILE A 462 3.56 13.46 14.04
C ILE A 462 2.74 14.75 13.97
N ASP A 463 3.24 15.82 14.59
CA ASP A 463 2.57 17.12 14.64
C ASP A 463 2.90 18.03 13.43
N GLY A 464 2.15 19.13 13.29
CA GLY A 464 2.34 20.13 12.23
C GLY A 464 3.69 20.86 12.24
N ASN A 465 4.48 20.72 13.31
CA ASN A 465 5.84 21.22 13.38
C ASN A 465 6.89 20.10 13.22
N LEU A 466 6.49 18.88 12.84
CA LEU A 466 7.31 17.68 12.77
C LEU A 466 7.96 17.28 14.11
N GLN A 467 7.25 17.46 15.23
CA GLN A 467 7.55 16.70 16.45
C GLN A 467 6.99 15.30 16.31
N VAL A 468 7.84 14.29 16.54
CA VAL A 468 7.44 12.89 16.64
C VAL A 468 7.18 12.57 18.11
N TYR A 469 6.04 11.96 18.37
CA TYR A 469 5.65 11.41 19.65
C TYR A 469 5.48 9.89 19.52
N THR A 470 5.84 9.15 20.56
CA THR A 470 5.61 7.70 20.66
C THR A 470 4.78 7.38 21.88
N SER A 471 3.85 6.46 21.76
CA SER A 471 3.16 5.83 22.89
C SER A 471 3.32 4.33 22.71
N LEU A 472 4.05 3.68 23.61
CA LEU A 472 4.08 2.23 23.60
C LEU A 472 2.72 1.69 24.05
N ALA A 473 2.36 0.49 23.60
CA ALA A 473 1.14 -0.20 24.00
C ALA A 473 1.11 -0.46 25.52
N THR A 474 2.29 -0.53 26.14
CA THR A 474 2.51 -0.67 27.59
C THR A 474 2.36 0.64 28.37
N ASP A 475 2.49 1.80 27.70
CA ASP A 475 2.45 3.12 28.34
C ASP A 475 1.05 3.63 28.68
N ASN A 476 0.01 2.78 28.57
CA ASN A 476 -1.38 3.13 28.87
C ASN A 476 -1.85 4.45 28.20
N LEU A 477 -1.55 4.59 26.90
CA LEU A 477 -1.94 5.74 26.08
C LEU A 477 -1.25 7.06 26.45
N VAL A 478 -0.06 7.00 27.06
CA VAL A 478 0.77 8.18 27.30
C VAL A 478 1.73 8.39 26.13
N LEU A 479 1.73 9.60 25.56
CA LEU A 479 2.65 10.00 24.52
C LEU A 479 3.92 10.61 25.11
N HIS A 480 5.06 10.23 24.56
CA HIS A 480 6.38 10.75 24.91
C HIS A 480 6.97 11.50 23.70
N PRO A 481 7.55 12.70 23.87
CA PRO A 481 8.26 13.37 22.77
C PRO A 481 9.51 12.54 22.46
N ALA A 482 9.64 12.08 21.22
CA ALA A 482 10.71 11.18 20.83
C ALA A 482 11.83 11.91 20.09
N ILE A 483 11.48 12.66 19.04
CA ILE A 483 12.44 13.46 18.26
C ILE A 483 11.75 14.66 17.61
N LYS A 484 12.44 15.80 17.59
CA LYS A 484 12.02 16.97 16.80
C LYS A 484 12.82 17.03 15.50
N LEU A 485 12.15 16.95 14.36
CA LEU A 485 12.85 17.08 13.07
C LEU A 485 13.35 18.52 12.89
N PRO A 486 14.64 18.73 12.58
CA PRO A 486 15.19 20.06 12.48
C PRO A 486 14.68 20.74 11.21
N THR A 487 13.65 21.58 11.37
CA THR A 487 13.09 22.41 10.31
C THR A 487 13.27 23.87 10.65
N THR A 488 13.39 24.73 9.63
CA THR A 488 13.37 26.18 9.86
C THR A 488 11.97 26.55 10.39
N PRO A 489 11.84 27.07 11.63
CA PRO A 489 10.55 27.45 12.19
C PRO A 489 10.03 28.64 11.40
N ILE A 490 9.03 28.41 10.55
CA ILE A 490 8.32 29.46 9.83
C ILE A 490 6.85 29.11 9.96
N GLN A 491 6.05 30.09 10.36
CA GLN A 491 4.59 30.01 10.31
C GLN A 491 4.11 30.31 8.88
N PRO A 492 3.12 29.57 8.35
CA PRO A 492 2.41 28.45 8.99
C PRO A 492 3.26 27.17 9.06
N GLY A 493 2.95 26.30 10.03
CA GLY A 493 3.49 24.93 10.09
C GLY A 493 3.14 24.09 8.85
N PHE A 494 3.61 22.85 8.83
CA PHE A 494 3.25 21.90 7.76
C PHE A 494 1.76 21.59 7.81
N PHE A 495 1.12 21.61 6.65
CA PHE A 495 -0.31 21.36 6.51
C PHE A 495 -0.61 20.02 5.83
N VAL A 496 0.40 19.39 5.19
CA VAL A 496 0.35 18.01 4.71
C VAL A 496 1.62 17.28 5.16
N VAL A 497 1.43 16.15 5.83
CA VAL A 497 2.49 15.17 6.05
C VAL A 497 1.98 13.85 5.51
N ARG A 498 2.74 13.26 4.59
CA ARG A 498 2.53 11.90 4.09
C ARG A 498 3.60 11.01 4.67
N THR A 499 3.22 9.79 5.01
CA THR A 499 4.10 8.77 5.56
C THR A 499 4.03 7.53 4.69
N SER A 500 5.17 7.04 4.24
CA SER A 500 5.32 5.69 3.72
C SER A 500 6.10 4.89 4.76
N VAL A 501 5.52 3.79 5.22
CA VAL A 501 6.04 3.01 6.35
C VAL A 501 6.47 1.64 5.86
N SER A 502 7.61 1.19 6.34
CA SER A 502 8.12 -0.16 6.10
C SER A 502 8.92 -0.61 7.31
N GLY A 503 9.42 -1.83 7.28
CA GLY A 503 10.29 -2.39 8.29
C GLY A 503 11.19 -3.44 7.68
N ALA A 504 12.19 -3.84 8.44
CA ALA A 504 13.09 -4.94 8.16
C ALA A 504 13.22 -5.85 9.37
N LEU A 505 13.41 -7.14 9.13
CA LEU A 505 13.73 -8.11 10.18
C LEU A 505 14.97 -7.67 10.99
N ARG A 506 14.86 -7.64 12.32
CA ARG A 506 15.92 -7.29 13.27
C ARG A 506 16.79 -8.45 13.72
#